data_AF-A0A4R9C357-F1
#
_entry.id   AF-A0A4R9C357-F1
#
_cell.length_a   1.000
_cell.length_b   1.000
_cell.length_c   1.000
_cell.angle_alpha   90.00
_cell.angle_beta   90.00
_cell.angle_gamma   90.00
#
_symmetry.space_group_name_H-M   'P 1'
#
loop_
_entity.id
_entity.type
_entity.pdbx_description
1 polymer ?
#
loop_
_entity_poly.entity_id
_entity_poly.type
_entity_poly.pdbx_seq_one_letter_code
_entity_poly.pdbx_strand_id
1 'polypeptide(L)'
;MDTRDYIKKGSLVTLSAAVLFSQATVFAEEYKLNNSVQVYSEALNAKNRINSVRTYPKGKYYIFKKTYGMLNISKEENVEGLWINPKDNIELNINNLYDKSNIGDRYVLLEDVSGYINSDDALLEKNSVNSVLSGEYYIFNKSKGMINLTLDKDQPGTWINPKYNINIDNLSESIDLVKIESSLDGYMSSDDAKNSINGVTIVEPGVYHVYRSYNGMVNITMTKGEPGAWINPENIKIEKKHSKTTVKSEKIKYETKKNPVGDYTLREDTKGYDSLNEAKKQGNSVKTLPKGRYYVLESSNGMINLSKNYKNSGLWINPNENINKVKVSNFIHESVKSSNNKVEDVVDKYIKNGVSKEEIKDLGFDYDNILEKTKEKLLSEKKEEVVKVTKPKDGVKVILEHDKSDKAKETHESQKKISSEVKQEIATNSNSQINDFKDEVSLKDNIFSTNKSEKNKKSDKTDNIENKSDFKEKSEKNIEIDVSNIKITEPKENILDEEKTTVDSKFKKDEKFVLDKETDGYVRAEDALLKINKVNTLQPGEYFIYKTNSGMVNISREKNNLGMWINPK
;
A
#
# COMPACT_ATOMS: atom_id res chain seq x y z
N MET A 1 -20.84 -37.20 86.44
CA MET A 1 -19.88 -37.47 85.35
C MET A 1 -19.87 -36.23 84.47
N ASP A 2 -18.75 -35.53 84.39
CA ASP A 2 -18.55 -34.36 83.53
C ASP A 2 -17.20 -34.57 82.81
N THR A 3 -17.20 -34.57 81.48
CA THR A 3 -16.06 -34.97 80.65
C THR A 3 -15.37 -33.74 80.09
N ARG A 4 -14.13 -33.48 80.51
CA ARG A 4 -13.30 -32.38 79.98
C ARG A 4 -11.96 -32.86 79.43
N ASP A 5 -11.54 -32.11 78.42
CA ASP A 5 -10.15 -31.83 78.02
C ASP A 5 -9.24 -32.99 77.59
N TYR A 6 -9.30 -33.32 76.29
CA TYR A 6 -8.11 -33.70 75.51
C TYR A 6 -8.24 -33.27 74.03
N ILE A 7 -7.69 -32.11 73.67
CA ILE A 7 -7.34 -31.79 72.27
C ILE A 7 -5.82 -31.55 72.21
N LYS A 8 -5.12 -32.44 71.49
CA LYS A 8 -3.66 -32.38 71.34
C LYS A 8 -3.25 -31.28 70.37
N LYS A 9 -2.17 -30.57 70.71
CA LYS A 9 -1.50 -29.59 69.84
C LYS A 9 -0.96 -30.29 68.59
N GLY A 10 -1.35 -29.83 67.40
CA GLY A 10 -0.68 -30.14 66.14
C GLY A 10 0.13 -28.92 65.68
N SER A 11 1.45 -29.03 65.66
CA SER A 11 2.32 -27.96 65.15
C SER A 11 2.29 -27.90 63.62
N LEU A 12 1.90 -26.76 63.07
CA LEU A 12 1.95 -26.50 61.63
C LEU A 12 3.39 -26.15 61.22
N VAL A 13 4.05 -27.03 60.46
CA VAL A 13 5.40 -26.80 59.94
C VAL A 13 5.31 -26.15 58.56
N THR A 14 5.61 -24.86 58.46
CA THR A 14 5.68 -24.13 57.20
C THR A 14 7.05 -24.30 56.54
N LEU A 15 7.13 -25.17 55.53
CA LEU A 15 8.30 -25.23 54.63
C LEU A 15 8.29 -24.02 53.68
N SER A 16 9.20 -23.07 53.93
CA SER A 16 9.45 -21.95 53.02
C SER A 16 10.40 -22.38 51.89
N ALA A 17 9.84 -22.75 50.73
CA ALA A 17 10.62 -23.06 49.55
C ALA A 17 11.22 -21.80 48.91
N ALA A 18 12.51 -21.54 49.13
CA ALA A 18 13.23 -20.44 48.50
C ALA A 18 13.51 -20.73 47.02
N VAL A 19 12.66 -20.21 46.12
CA VAL A 19 12.88 -20.33 44.67
C VAL A 19 13.96 -19.34 44.25
N LEU A 20 15.19 -19.85 44.08
CA LEU A 20 16.30 -19.09 43.49
C LEU A 20 16.07 -18.91 41.99
N PHE A 21 15.38 -17.83 41.62
CA PHE A 21 15.27 -17.42 40.22
C PHE A 21 16.62 -16.91 39.70
N SER A 22 17.34 -17.78 38.99
CA SER A 22 18.50 -17.42 38.18
C SER A 22 18.05 -16.45 37.08
N GLN A 23 18.25 -15.15 37.27
CA GLN A 23 17.93 -14.17 36.23
C GLN A 23 18.90 -14.37 35.05
N ALA A 24 18.35 -14.70 33.89
CA ALA A 24 19.14 -14.78 32.66
C ALA A 24 19.62 -13.38 32.28
N THR A 25 20.94 -13.19 32.19
CA THR A 25 21.53 -11.93 31.75
C THR A 25 21.18 -11.67 30.29
N VAL A 26 20.19 -10.82 30.04
CA VAL A 26 19.83 -10.37 28.70
C VAL A 26 20.83 -9.29 28.29
N PHE A 27 21.76 -9.63 27.41
CA PHE A 27 22.66 -8.66 26.77
C PHE A 27 21.85 -7.69 25.90
N ALA A 28 22.13 -6.40 25.97
CA ALA A 28 21.40 -5.41 25.18
C ALA A 28 21.82 -5.45 23.69
N GLU A 29 20.83 -5.37 22.82
CA GLU A 29 21.04 -5.41 21.36
C GLU A 29 21.55 -4.04 20.87
N GLU A 30 22.73 -3.98 20.24
CA GLU A 30 23.22 -2.76 19.60
C GLU A 30 22.32 -2.36 18.40
N TYR A 31 22.07 -1.06 18.26
CA TYR A 31 21.36 -0.47 17.13
C TYR A 31 22.13 0.73 16.57
N LYS A 32 22.29 0.78 15.25
CA LYS A 32 23.01 1.86 14.55
C LYS A 32 22.03 2.78 13.84
N LEU A 33 22.03 4.05 14.22
CA LEU A 33 21.42 5.14 13.45
C LEU A 33 22.35 5.57 12.32
N ASN A 34 21.84 5.54 11.08
CA ASN A 34 22.57 5.88 9.86
C ASN A 34 22.38 7.36 9.49
N ASN A 35 21.21 7.91 9.79
CA ASN A 35 20.85 9.32 9.73
C ASN A 35 20.40 9.82 11.13
N SER A 36 20.17 11.12 11.25
CA SER A 36 19.53 11.68 12.45
C SER A 36 18.02 11.39 12.40
N VAL A 37 17.43 10.91 13.50
CA VAL A 37 16.00 10.53 13.57
C VAL A 37 15.28 11.25 14.70
N GLN A 38 14.01 11.58 14.51
CA GLN A 38 13.15 12.09 15.57
C GLN A 38 12.92 11.01 16.64
N VAL A 39 12.87 11.43 17.90
CA VAL A 39 12.67 10.57 19.05
C VAL A 39 11.53 11.06 19.93
N TYR A 40 10.87 10.14 20.63
CA TYR A 40 9.54 10.33 21.21
C TYR A 40 9.47 9.78 22.65
N SER A 41 8.61 10.36 23.47
CA SER A 41 8.37 9.91 24.86
C SER A 41 7.76 8.50 24.93
N GLU A 42 6.98 8.12 23.92
CA GLU A 42 6.17 6.90 23.92
C GLU A 42 6.29 6.12 22.60
N ALA A 43 6.09 4.79 22.69
CA ALA A 43 6.06 3.92 21.52
C ALA A 43 4.94 4.27 20.54
N LEU A 44 3.77 4.70 21.04
CA LEU A 44 2.65 5.08 20.18
C LEU A 44 2.94 6.39 19.43
N ASN A 45 3.54 7.36 20.12
CA ASN A 45 4.01 8.62 19.54
C ASN A 45 5.06 8.36 18.44
N ALA A 46 6.05 7.50 18.68
CA ALA A 46 7.02 7.11 17.65
C ALA A 46 6.39 6.37 16.46
N LYS A 47 5.44 5.47 16.71
CA LYS A 47 4.75 4.72 15.66
C LYS A 47 3.99 5.65 14.71
N ASN A 48 3.34 6.66 15.28
CA ASN A 48 2.49 7.61 14.57
C ASN A 48 3.27 8.87 14.12
N ARG A 49 4.54 9.02 14.53
CA ARG A 49 5.40 10.20 14.31
C ARG A 49 4.81 11.53 14.82
N ILE A 50 4.14 11.49 15.98
CA ILE A 50 3.53 12.67 16.62
C ILE A 50 4.28 13.05 17.90
N ASN A 51 4.28 14.33 18.28
CA ASN A 51 4.88 14.81 19.54
C ASN A 51 6.36 14.41 19.71
N SER A 52 7.20 14.67 18.70
CA SER A 52 8.64 14.43 18.79
C SER A 52 9.28 15.27 19.90
N VAL A 53 10.00 14.63 20.81
CA VAL A 53 10.65 15.28 21.96
C VAL A 53 11.95 15.97 21.56
N ARG A 54 12.73 15.32 20.69
CA ARG A 54 13.99 15.84 20.12
C ARG A 54 14.43 14.97 18.93
N THR A 55 15.66 15.15 18.48
CA THR A 55 16.30 14.33 17.44
C THR A 55 17.52 13.63 18.04
N TYR A 56 17.71 12.34 17.72
CA TYR A 56 18.98 11.64 17.98
C TYR A 56 19.86 11.71 16.74
N PRO A 57 21.14 12.10 16.86
CA PRO A 57 22.07 12.08 15.75
C PRO A 57 22.40 10.64 15.33
N LYS A 58 22.92 10.47 14.10
CA LYS A 58 23.53 9.21 13.66
C LYS A 58 24.59 8.72 14.66
N GLY A 59 24.66 7.40 14.90
CA GLY A 59 25.55 6.83 15.89
C GLY A 59 25.16 5.41 16.34
N LYS A 60 25.90 4.86 17.30
CA LYS A 60 25.55 3.61 18.00
C LYS A 60 24.70 3.89 19.24
N TYR A 61 23.75 3.01 19.48
CA TYR A 61 22.79 3.02 20.59
C TYR A 61 22.53 1.57 21.04
N TYR A 62 21.92 1.38 22.20
CA TYR A 62 21.43 0.10 22.71
C TYR A 62 19.90 0.09 22.72
N ILE A 63 19.29 -1.02 22.35
CA ILE A 63 17.84 -1.20 22.42
C ILE A 63 17.47 -1.64 23.83
N PHE A 64 16.74 -0.77 24.54
CA PHE A 64 16.22 -1.07 25.88
C PHE A 64 14.95 -1.93 25.81
N LYS A 65 14.02 -1.60 24.91
CA LYS A 65 12.79 -2.37 24.68
C LYS A 65 12.17 -2.13 23.30
N LYS A 66 11.31 -3.06 22.85
CA LYS A 66 10.61 -3.01 21.56
C LYS A 66 9.10 -3.06 21.80
N THR A 67 8.32 -2.15 21.20
CA THR A 67 6.85 -2.13 21.35
C THR A 67 6.21 -1.50 20.11
N TYR A 68 5.14 -2.09 19.59
CA TYR A 68 4.48 -1.69 18.32
C TYR A 68 5.41 -1.58 17.10
N GLY A 69 6.55 -2.29 17.10
CA GLY A 69 7.59 -2.20 16.08
C GLY A 69 8.53 -0.99 16.23
N MET A 70 8.32 -0.16 17.26
CA MET A 70 9.21 0.93 17.65
C MET A 70 10.30 0.43 18.59
N LEU A 71 11.42 1.15 18.64
CA LEU A 71 12.56 0.82 19.49
C LEU A 71 12.75 1.94 20.51
N ASN A 72 12.76 1.62 21.79
CA ASN A 72 13.28 2.53 22.81
C ASN A 72 14.81 2.34 22.83
N ILE A 73 15.55 3.41 22.53
CA ILE A 73 17.01 3.35 22.40
C ILE A 73 17.73 4.37 23.28
N SER A 74 18.87 3.97 23.84
CA SER A 74 19.73 4.79 24.70
C SER A 74 21.20 4.71 24.26
N LYS A 75 22.06 5.60 24.76
CA LYS A 75 23.52 5.50 24.59
C LYS A 75 24.17 4.55 25.59
N GLU A 76 23.46 4.22 26.66
CA GLU A 76 23.92 3.36 27.75
C GLU A 76 23.14 2.04 27.72
N GLU A 77 23.84 0.92 27.93
CA GLU A 77 23.23 -0.40 27.98
C GLU A 77 22.28 -0.53 29.18
N ASN A 78 21.12 -1.16 28.97
CA ASN A 78 20.06 -1.38 29.97
C ASN A 78 19.45 -0.11 30.61
N VAL A 79 19.68 1.08 30.03
CA VAL A 79 19.05 2.35 30.45
C VAL A 79 17.88 2.71 29.54
N GLU A 80 16.73 3.10 30.11
CA GLU A 80 15.59 3.59 29.33
C GLU A 80 15.94 4.90 28.62
N GLY A 81 15.71 4.94 27.30
CA GLY A 81 15.90 6.11 26.47
C GLY A 81 14.59 6.59 25.86
N LEU A 82 14.65 7.06 24.62
CA LEU A 82 13.49 7.56 23.88
C LEU A 82 13.15 6.63 22.74
N TRP A 83 11.87 6.62 22.37
CA TRP A 83 11.34 5.79 21.30
C TRP A 83 11.71 6.37 19.93
N ILE A 84 12.01 5.51 18.98
CA ILE A 84 12.22 5.85 17.57
C ILE A 84 11.34 5.00 16.66
N ASN A 85 11.10 5.50 15.46
CA ASN A 85 10.56 4.69 14.37
C ASN A 85 11.71 4.14 13.51
N PRO A 86 11.92 2.81 13.45
CA PRO A 86 12.99 2.23 12.64
C PRO A 86 12.88 2.52 11.15
N LYS A 87 11.68 2.89 10.67
CA LYS A 87 11.46 3.31 9.28
C LYS A 87 12.02 4.70 8.97
N ASP A 88 12.40 5.47 9.99
CA ASP A 88 13.03 6.78 9.84
C ASP A 88 14.55 6.62 9.76
N ASN A 89 15.08 5.51 10.28
CA ASN A 89 16.49 5.10 10.17
C ASN A 89 16.78 4.44 8.82
N ILE A 90 16.43 5.13 7.73
CA ILE A 90 16.68 4.64 6.37
C ILE A 90 18.18 4.71 6.11
N GLU A 91 18.79 3.58 5.74
CA GLU A 91 20.08 3.64 5.04
C GLU A 91 19.86 4.35 3.71
N LEU A 92 20.16 5.64 3.68
CA LEU A 92 20.40 6.39 2.47
C LEU A 92 21.61 5.73 1.79
N ASN A 93 21.35 4.73 0.96
CA ASN A 93 22.35 4.14 0.09
C ASN A 93 22.57 5.12 -1.07
N ILE A 94 23.31 6.20 -0.77
CA ILE A 94 23.64 7.28 -1.69
C ILE A 94 24.27 6.70 -2.97
N ASN A 95 24.98 5.58 -2.86
CA ASN A 95 25.60 4.90 -3.99
C ASN A 95 24.57 4.35 -5.01
N ASN A 96 23.35 3.99 -4.60
CA ASN A 96 22.33 3.44 -5.52
C ASN A 96 21.44 4.51 -6.20
N LEU A 97 21.40 5.75 -5.69
CA LEU A 97 20.79 6.89 -6.39
C LEU A 97 21.75 7.54 -7.41
N TYR A 98 23.05 7.21 -7.33
CA TYR A 98 24.10 7.77 -8.19
C TYR A 98 24.47 6.87 -9.38
N ASP A 99 24.07 5.59 -9.40
CA ASP A 99 24.62 4.58 -10.31
C ASP A 99 23.70 4.15 -11.46
N LYS A 100 22.72 5.00 -11.81
CA LYS A 100 21.82 4.79 -12.97
C LYS A 100 21.57 6.00 -13.88
N SER A 101 22.23 7.14 -13.64
CA SER A 101 22.29 8.27 -14.60
C SER A 101 23.65 8.37 -15.33
N ASN A 102 24.55 7.40 -15.17
CA ASN A 102 25.85 7.39 -15.84
C ASN A 102 25.76 6.88 -17.29
N ILE A 103 25.09 7.64 -18.15
CA ILE A 103 25.41 7.71 -19.58
C ILE A 103 25.65 9.19 -19.92
N GLY A 104 26.88 9.67 -19.64
CA GLY A 104 27.41 10.94 -20.14
C GLY A 104 26.74 12.21 -19.61
N ASP A 105 27.17 12.65 -18.43
CA ASP A 105 27.06 14.03 -17.91
C ASP A 105 25.65 14.65 -17.76
N ARG A 106 24.56 13.97 -18.14
CA ARG A 106 23.20 14.51 -18.04
C ARG A 106 22.48 14.15 -16.74
N TYR A 107 21.59 15.04 -16.33
CA TYR A 107 20.73 14.95 -15.16
C TYR A 107 19.33 15.43 -15.54
N VAL A 108 18.32 14.58 -15.33
CA VAL A 108 16.92 14.95 -15.55
C VAL A 108 16.37 15.49 -14.25
N LEU A 109 16.04 16.77 -14.25
CA LEU A 109 15.31 17.46 -13.19
C LEU A 109 13.81 17.34 -13.50
N LEU A 110 13.04 16.78 -12.57
CA LEU A 110 11.68 16.30 -12.83
C LEU A 110 10.60 17.26 -12.33
N GLU A 111 10.96 18.07 -11.33
CA GLU A 111 10.16 19.17 -10.80
C GLU A 111 11.03 20.42 -10.69
N ASP A 112 10.41 21.60 -10.73
CA ASP A 112 11.11 22.87 -10.60
C ASP A 112 11.65 23.02 -9.16
N VAL A 113 12.95 23.24 -8.99
CA VAL A 113 13.59 23.33 -7.67
C VAL A 113 14.20 24.69 -7.40
N SER A 114 14.43 25.01 -6.12
CA SER A 114 15.22 26.18 -5.74
C SER A 114 16.68 26.03 -6.19
N GLY A 115 17.23 27.13 -6.69
CA GLY A 115 18.58 27.23 -7.21
C GLY A 115 19.45 28.20 -6.42
N TYR A 116 20.72 27.85 -6.25
CA TYR A 116 21.63 28.46 -5.28
C TYR A 116 22.99 28.81 -5.92
N ILE A 117 23.67 29.82 -5.35
CA ILE A 117 25.00 30.28 -5.80
C ILE A 117 26.08 29.22 -5.57
N ASN A 118 26.00 28.47 -4.49
CA ASN A 118 27.02 27.50 -4.07
C ASN A 118 26.41 26.27 -3.37
N SER A 119 27.23 25.24 -3.16
CA SER A 119 26.80 23.99 -2.55
C SER A 119 26.46 24.07 -1.05
N ASP A 120 26.95 25.07 -0.32
CA ASP A 120 26.60 25.23 1.10
C ASP A 120 25.22 25.87 1.27
N ASP A 121 24.92 26.89 0.46
CA ASP A 121 23.59 27.49 0.36
C ASP A 121 22.54 26.47 -0.11
N ALA A 122 22.87 25.61 -1.09
CA ALA A 122 21.98 24.50 -1.50
C ALA A 122 21.78 23.44 -0.41
N LEU A 123 22.83 23.11 0.36
CA LEU A 123 22.77 22.12 1.44
C LEU A 123 21.96 22.61 2.65
N LEU A 124 22.06 23.91 2.95
CA LEU A 124 21.39 24.58 4.07
C LEU A 124 20.06 25.24 3.68
N GLU A 125 19.73 25.27 2.39
CA GLU A 125 18.55 25.89 1.77
C GLU A 125 18.41 27.38 2.08
N LYS A 126 19.51 28.12 1.97
CA LYS A 126 19.59 29.56 2.21
C LYS A 126 19.96 30.29 0.94
N ASN A 127 19.57 31.57 0.83
CA ASN A 127 20.01 32.44 -0.26
C ASN A 127 19.69 31.87 -1.66
N SER A 128 18.49 31.30 -1.85
CA SER A 128 18.00 30.91 -3.18
C SER A 128 17.98 32.13 -4.11
N VAL A 129 18.55 32.00 -5.30
CA VAL A 129 18.72 33.10 -6.27
C VAL A 129 17.81 32.98 -7.48
N ASN A 130 17.33 31.77 -7.78
CA ASN A 130 16.46 31.47 -8.91
C ASN A 130 15.70 30.16 -8.63
N SER A 131 14.83 29.77 -9.55
CA SER A 131 14.38 28.38 -9.67
C SER A 131 15.03 27.76 -10.90
N VAL A 132 15.49 26.52 -10.76
CA VAL A 132 15.90 25.67 -11.89
C VAL A 132 14.66 24.88 -12.30
N LEU A 133 14.20 25.12 -13.53
CA LEU A 133 13.03 24.43 -14.07
C LEU A 133 13.30 22.94 -14.29
N SER A 134 12.24 22.15 -14.35
CA SER A 134 12.27 20.76 -14.81
C SER A 134 12.77 20.66 -16.27
N GLY A 135 13.60 19.66 -16.56
CA GLY A 135 14.27 19.48 -17.85
C GLY A 135 15.53 18.61 -17.80
N GLU A 136 16.18 18.43 -18.95
CA GLU A 136 17.51 17.81 -19.03
C GLU A 136 18.60 18.87 -18.87
N TYR A 137 19.53 18.63 -17.93
CA TYR A 137 20.69 19.48 -17.65
C TYR A 137 21.97 18.68 -17.77
N TYR A 138 23.09 19.35 -17.98
CA TYR A 138 24.41 18.79 -17.71
C TYR A 138 24.79 19.03 -16.24
N ILE A 139 25.52 18.07 -15.66
CA ILE A 139 26.14 18.22 -14.35
C ILE A 139 27.51 18.85 -14.53
N PHE A 140 27.63 20.14 -14.21
CA PHE A 140 28.92 20.83 -14.24
C PHE A 140 29.82 20.41 -13.06
N ASN A 141 29.24 20.25 -11.86
CA ASN A 141 30.01 19.91 -10.65
C ASN A 141 29.13 19.24 -9.57
N LYS A 142 29.76 18.57 -8.59
CA LYS A 142 29.11 17.97 -7.42
C LYS A 142 29.93 18.29 -6.15
N SER A 143 29.26 18.71 -5.08
CA SER A 143 29.91 19.07 -3.81
C SER A 143 28.94 18.89 -2.65
N LYS A 144 29.39 18.26 -1.55
CA LYS A 144 28.58 18.04 -0.33
C LYS A 144 27.22 17.36 -0.57
N GLY A 145 27.12 16.54 -1.63
CA GLY A 145 25.88 15.88 -2.07
C GLY A 145 24.95 16.74 -2.93
N MET A 146 25.27 18.03 -3.11
CA MET A 146 24.60 18.95 -4.01
C MET A 146 25.15 18.83 -5.44
N ILE A 147 24.38 19.29 -6.43
CA ILE A 147 24.72 19.19 -7.86
C ILE A 147 24.61 20.57 -8.49
N ASN A 148 25.61 20.98 -9.28
CA ASN A 148 25.53 22.17 -10.12
C ASN A 148 25.02 21.77 -11.51
N LEU A 149 23.86 22.31 -11.89
CA LEU A 149 23.17 22.03 -13.14
C LEU A 149 23.28 23.20 -14.13
N THR A 150 23.61 22.88 -15.37
CA THR A 150 23.81 23.84 -16.46
C THR A 150 23.16 23.33 -17.75
N LEU A 151 22.79 24.22 -18.67
CA LEU A 151 22.38 23.82 -20.03
C LEU A 151 23.59 23.65 -20.96
N ASP A 152 24.70 24.34 -20.65
CA ASP A 152 25.94 24.32 -21.42
C ASP A 152 27.00 23.50 -20.67
N LYS A 153 27.34 22.33 -21.20
CA LYS A 153 28.14 21.27 -20.54
C LYS A 153 29.40 21.77 -19.80
N ASP A 154 30.08 22.78 -20.36
CA ASP A 154 31.38 23.26 -19.87
C ASP A 154 31.30 24.60 -19.11
N GLN A 155 30.09 25.10 -18.79
CA GLN A 155 29.88 26.33 -18.03
C GLN A 155 29.20 26.07 -16.67
N PRO A 156 29.62 26.77 -15.58
CA PRO A 156 28.94 26.69 -14.30
C PRO A 156 27.53 27.23 -14.40
N GLY A 157 26.56 26.42 -13.98
CA GLY A 157 25.17 26.83 -13.81
C GLY A 157 24.82 26.97 -12.34
N THR A 158 23.63 26.50 -11.97
CA THR A 158 23.00 26.72 -10.67
C THR A 158 23.15 25.50 -9.76
N TRP A 159 23.50 25.70 -8.49
CA TRP A 159 23.51 24.60 -7.51
C TRP A 159 22.08 24.26 -7.09
N ILE A 160 21.76 22.97 -7.04
CA ILE A 160 20.51 22.44 -6.50
C ILE A 160 20.76 21.44 -5.38
N ASN A 161 19.75 21.23 -4.55
CA ASN A 161 19.71 20.12 -3.62
C ASN A 161 18.95 18.95 -4.25
N PRO A 162 19.63 17.87 -4.73
CA PRO A 162 18.98 16.79 -5.46
C PRO A 162 18.01 15.96 -4.61
N LYS A 163 17.96 16.17 -3.28
CA LYS A 163 16.91 15.60 -2.42
C LYS A 163 15.51 16.14 -2.77
N TYR A 164 15.43 17.25 -3.51
CA TYR A 164 14.19 17.85 -4.04
C TYR A 164 13.98 17.56 -5.54
N ASN A 165 14.77 16.68 -6.14
CA ASN A 165 14.46 16.09 -7.44
C ASN A 165 14.01 14.64 -7.22
N ILE A 166 12.93 14.46 -6.47
CA ILE A 166 12.41 13.13 -6.20
C ILE A 166 11.40 12.83 -7.30
N ASN A 167 11.63 11.77 -8.08
CA ASN A 167 10.57 11.27 -8.95
C ASN A 167 9.44 10.70 -8.10
N ILE A 168 8.43 11.52 -7.77
CA ILE A 168 7.29 11.05 -6.98
C ILE A 168 6.37 10.14 -7.84
N ASP A 169 6.46 10.19 -9.17
CA ASP A 169 5.78 9.22 -10.05
C ASP A 169 6.42 7.82 -9.97
N ASN A 170 7.74 7.71 -9.75
CA ASN A 170 8.40 6.45 -9.39
C ASN A 170 8.08 6.01 -7.95
N LEU A 171 7.56 6.91 -7.09
CA LEU A 171 6.92 6.52 -5.84
C LEU A 171 5.48 6.03 -6.10
N SER A 172 4.79 6.64 -7.06
CA SER A 172 3.44 6.30 -7.52
C SER A 172 3.35 4.91 -8.15
N GLU A 173 4.39 4.41 -8.84
CA GLU A 173 4.43 3.01 -9.32
C GLU A 173 4.34 1.97 -8.18
N SER A 174 4.56 2.38 -6.91
CA SER A 174 4.37 1.51 -5.73
C SER A 174 3.03 1.71 -4.99
N ILE A 175 2.26 2.74 -5.35
CA ILE A 175 0.97 3.11 -4.74
C ILE A 175 0.00 3.66 -5.81
N ASP A 176 -0.26 2.80 -6.79
CA ASP A 176 -1.27 2.95 -7.85
C ASP A 176 -2.71 3.17 -7.30
N LEU A 177 -2.90 2.91 -5.99
CA LEU A 177 -4.12 3.07 -5.20
C LEU A 177 -3.81 3.61 -3.79
N VAL A 178 -4.61 4.57 -3.33
CA VAL A 178 -4.64 5.14 -1.97
C VAL A 178 -6.01 4.91 -1.35
N LYS A 179 -6.04 4.36 -0.14
CA LYS A 179 -7.28 4.17 0.63
C LYS A 179 -7.48 5.35 1.59
N ILE A 180 -8.63 6.01 1.46
CA ILE A 180 -9.12 7.06 2.34
C ILE A 180 -10.11 6.42 3.32
N GLU A 181 -9.91 6.60 4.63
CA GLU A 181 -10.68 5.91 5.68
C GLU A 181 -11.72 6.79 6.38
N SER A 182 -11.60 8.11 6.24
CA SER A 182 -12.51 9.13 6.75
C SER A 182 -12.60 10.24 5.71
N SER A 183 -13.75 10.91 5.60
CA SER A 183 -13.93 12.01 4.64
C SER A 183 -12.88 13.11 4.87
N LEU A 184 -12.31 13.65 3.79
CA LEU A 184 -11.26 14.67 3.80
C LEU A 184 -11.64 15.86 2.93
N ASP A 185 -11.16 17.06 3.26
CA ASP A 185 -11.26 18.19 2.34
C ASP A 185 -10.42 17.94 1.08
N GLY A 186 -11.03 18.16 -0.08
CA GLY A 186 -10.41 18.10 -1.39
C GLY A 186 -10.29 19.50 -2.00
N TYR A 187 -9.15 19.76 -2.63
CA TYR A 187 -8.72 21.09 -3.05
C TYR A 187 -8.47 21.17 -4.55
N MET A 188 -8.61 22.38 -5.12
CA MET A 188 -8.41 22.62 -6.56
C MET A 188 -6.92 22.65 -6.95
N SER A 189 -6.05 23.07 -6.03
CA SER A 189 -4.60 23.10 -6.23
C SER A 189 -3.84 22.39 -5.10
N SER A 190 -2.58 22.06 -5.39
CA SER A 190 -1.62 21.59 -4.39
C SER A 190 -1.35 22.63 -3.30
N ASP A 191 -1.38 23.91 -3.63
CA ASP A 191 -1.00 24.96 -2.68
C ASP A 191 -2.15 25.25 -1.72
N ASP A 192 -3.39 25.15 -2.21
CA ASP A 192 -4.61 25.12 -1.39
C ASP A 192 -4.59 23.91 -0.44
N ALA A 193 -4.30 22.70 -0.94
CA ALA A 193 -4.19 21.49 -0.11
C ALA A 193 -3.09 21.57 0.95
N LYS A 194 -1.91 22.12 0.59
CA LYS A 194 -0.75 22.24 1.48
C LYS A 194 -1.00 23.21 2.63
N ASN A 195 -1.72 24.29 2.36
CA ASN A 195 -2.06 25.30 3.36
C ASN A 195 -3.42 25.04 4.03
N SER A 196 -4.17 24.02 3.58
CA SER A 196 -5.54 23.70 4.01
C SER A 196 -6.52 24.89 3.90
N ILE A 197 -6.50 25.57 2.76
CA ILE A 197 -7.36 26.73 2.43
C ILE A 197 -8.20 26.45 1.19
N ASN A 198 -9.35 27.09 1.03
CA ASN A 198 -10.18 27.00 -0.19
C ASN A 198 -10.59 25.56 -0.58
N GLY A 199 -11.03 24.74 0.39
CA GLY A 199 -11.59 23.41 0.10
C GLY A 199 -12.77 23.51 -0.89
N VAL A 200 -12.70 22.75 -1.99
CA VAL A 200 -13.70 22.81 -3.09
C VAL A 200 -14.62 21.59 -3.15
N THR A 201 -14.25 20.50 -2.48
CA THR A 201 -15.05 19.27 -2.39
C THR A 201 -14.73 18.53 -1.10
N ILE A 202 -15.55 17.53 -0.77
CA ILE A 202 -15.21 16.50 0.21
C ILE A 202 -14.85 15.22 -0.56
N VAL A 203 -13.68 14.65 -0.25
CA VAL A 203 -13.27 13.31 -0.69
C VAL A 203 -13.81 12.31 0.33
N GLU A 204 -14.78 11.50 -0.09
CA GLU A 204 -15.37 10.48 0.79
C GLU A 204 -14.44 9.26 1.00
N PRO A 205 -14.64 8.46 2.06
CA PRO A 205 -13.91 7.21 2.26
C PRO A 205 -14.02 6.28 1.05
N GLY A 206 -12.90 5.72 0.62
CA GLY A 206 -12.85 4.95 -0.62
C GLY A 206 -11.43 4.53 -1.01
N VAL A 207 -11.29 3.87 -2.14
CA VAL A 207 -9.99 3.57 -2.75
C VAL A 207 -9.89 4.36 -4.04
N TYR A 208 -8.87 5.20 -4.13
CA TYR A 208 -8.65 6.15 -5.22
C TYR A 208 -7.35 5.85 -5.94
N HIS A 209 -7.28 6.10 -7.23
CA HIS A 209 -6.01 6.17 -7.95
C HIS A 209 -5.28 7.47 -7.59
N VAL A 210 -3.95 7.40 -7.49
CA VAL A 210 -3.10 8.59 -7.53
C VAL A 210 -2.99 9.02 -8.99
N TYR A 211 -3.41 10.24 -9.29
CA TYR A 211 -3.24 10.83 -10.63
C TYR A 211 -1.84 11.43 -10.78
N ARG A 212 -1.38 12.17 -9.76
CA ARG A 212 -0.02 12.72 -9.63
C ARG A 212 0.22 13.21 -8.20
N SER A 213 1.42 13.71 -7.93
CA SER A 213 1.74 14.45 -6.70
C SER A 213 2.66 15.64 -6.99
N TYR A 214 2.62 16.66 -6.14
CA TYR A 214 3.37 17.91 -6.30
C TYR A 214 3.34 18.71 -5.00
N ASN A 215 4.41 19.43 -4.66
CA ASN A 215 4.53 20.20 -3.41
C ASN A 215 4.26 19.39 -2.11
N GLY A 216 4.47 18.06 -2.17
CA GLY A 216 4.17 17.11 -1.08
C GLY A 216 2.70 16.68 -1.00
N MET A 217 1.82 17.24 -1.82
CA MET A 217 0.39 16.91 -1.89
C MET A 217 0.12 15.83 -2.94
N VAL A 218 -1.02 15.16 -2.84
CA VAL A 218 -1.41 14.08 -3.76
C VAL A 218 -2.73 14.45 -4.45
N ASN A 219 -2.77 14.35 -5.77
CA ASN A 219 -4.02 14.45 -6.54
C ASN A 219 -4.60 13.04 -6.70
N ILE A 220 -5.83 12.84 -6.21
CA ILE A 220 -6.50 11.53 -6.19
C ILE A 220 -7.83 11.55 -6.96
N THR A 221 -8.16 10.42 -7.57
CA THR A 221 -9.29 10.27 -8.49
C THR A 221 -9.91 8.88 -8.38
N MET A 222 -11.19 8.73 -8.69
CA MET A 222 -11.80 7.39 -8.85
C MET A 222 -11.51 6.79 -10.24
N THR A 223 -11.19 7.61 -11.25
CA THR A 223 -10.92 7.16 -12.63
C THR A 223 -9.43 7.22 -12.93
N LYS A 224 -8.79 6.06 -13.17
CA LYS A 224 -7.34 6.02 -13.46
C LYS A 224 -6.98 6.88 -14.67
N GLY A 225 -6.09 7.85 -14.47
CA GLY A 225 -5.57 8.74 -15.52
C GLY A 225 -6.31 10.06 -15.70
N GLU A 226 -7.35 10.34 -14.90
CA GLU A 226 -8.05 11.64 -14.89
C GLU A 226 -7.70 12.46 -13.64
N PRO A 227 -7.49 13.78 -13.73
CA PRO A 227 -7.27 14.62 -12.55
C PRO A 227 -8.52 14.63 -11.65
N GLY A 228 -8.30 14.48 -10.35
CA GLY A 228 -9.33 14.64 -9.32
C GLY A 228 -8.96 15.72 -8.31
N ALA A 229 -9.30 15.51 -7.04
CA ALA A 229 -9.04 16.46 -5.97
C ALA A 229 -7.61 16.36 -5.46
N TRP A 230 -6.97 17.50 -5.16
CA TRP A 230 -5.77 17.51 -4.33
C TRP A 230 -6.13 17.28 -2.88
N ILE A 231 -5.32 16.49 -2.18
CA ILE A 231 -5.40 16.29 -0.73
C ILE A 231 -4.03 16.40 -0.10
N ASN A 232 -4.00 16.78 1.17
CA ASN A 232 -2.80 16.64 2.00
C ASN A 232 -2.69 15.18 2.48
N PRO A 233 -1.64 14.42 2.08
CA PRO A 233 -1.47 13.03 2.50
C PRO A 233 -1.23 12.87 4.01
N GLU A 234 -0.84 13.92 4.73
CA GLU A 234 -0.73 13.91 6.20
C GLU A 234 -2.09 13.70 6.88
N ASN A 235 -3.19 14.03 6.21
CA ASN A 235 -4.55 13.80 6.70
C ASN A 235 -5.02 12.35 6.49
N ILE A 236 -4.27 11.51 5.78
CA ILE A 236 -4.65 10.12 5.47
C ILE A 236 -4.12 9.16 6.56
N LYS A 237 -5.03 8.44 7.22
CA LYS A 237 -4.68 7.30 8.09
C LYS A 237 -4.37 6.07 7.23
N ILE A 238 -3.11 5.62 7.21
CA ILE A 238 -2.67 4.49 6.38
C ILE A 238 -2.42 3.22 7.23
N GLU A 239 -3.38 2.28 7.23
CA GLU A 239 -3.16 0.93 7.78
C GLU A 239 -2.29 0.05 6.86
N LYS A 240 -0.98 -0.05 7.14
CA LYS A 240 -0.08 -0.95 6.40
C LYS A 240 -0.10 -2.39 6.97
N LYS A 241 -0.90 -3.28 6.37
CA LYS A 241 -0.80 -4.74 6.58
C LYS A 241 0.50 -5.28 5.97
N HIS A 242 1.41 -5.79 6.81
CA HIS A 242 2.67 -6.43 6.37
C HIS A 242 2.58 -7.95 6.48
N SER A 243 2.65 -8.66 5.36
CA SER A 243 2.87 -10.11 5.30
C SER A 243 4.35 -10.43 5.55
N LYS A 244 4.63 -11.28 6.55
CA LYS A 244 6.00 -11.73 6.92
C LYS A 244 6.33 -13.07 6.29
N THR A 245 7.48 -13.15 5.63
CA THR A 245 8.25 -14.41 5.47
C THR A 245 9.73 -14.11 5.65
N THR A 246 10.45 -14.92 6.41
CA THR A 246 11.77 -14.60 6.96
C THR A 246 12.83 -15.62 6.51
N VAL A 247 13.99 -15.17 6.01
CA VAL A 247 15.19 -16.00 5.83
C VAL A 247 16.44 -15.24 6.31
N LYS A 248 17.37 -15.95 6.96
CA LYS A 248 18.61 -15.41 7.55
C LYS A 248 19.68 -15.09 6.48
N SER A 249 20.57 -14.15 6.78
CA SER A 249 21.63 -13.68 5.88
C SER A 249 23.04 -14.17 6.26
N GLU A 250 23.79 -14.65 5.28
CA GLU A 250 25.26 -14.69 5.28
C GLU A 250 25.84 -13.68 4.29
N LYS A 251 27.11 -13.31 4.45
CA LYS A 251 27.79 -12.28 3.64
C LYS A 251 27.94 -12.71 2.18
N ILE A 252 27.46 -11.89 1.24
CA ILE A 252 27.64 -12.09 -0.21
C ILE A 252 28.12 -10.79 -0.86
N LYS A 253 29.07 -10.87 -1.79
CA LYS A 253 29.46 -9.77 -2.71
C LYS A 253 28.28 -9.43 -3.63
N TYR A 254 27.82 -8.19 -3.64
CA TYR A 254 26.68 -7.76 -4.45
C TYR A 254 27.03 -7.67 -5.96
N GLU A 255 26.88 -8.78 -6.69
CA GLU A 255 26.33 -8.69 -8.05
C GLU A 255 24.83 -8.37 -7.92
N THR A 256 24.35 -7.30 -8.57
CA THR A 256 22.92 -6.97 -8.68
C THR A 256 22.23 -7.96 -9.63
N LYS A 257 22.00 -9.19 -9.14
CA LYS A 257 21.21 -10.20 -9.86
C LYS A 257 19.76 -9.73 -9.95
N LYS A 258 19.37 -9.24 -11.13
CA LYS A 258 17.95 -9.20 -11.52
C LYS A 258 17.43 -10.64 -11.50
N ASN A 259 16.61 -10.98 -10.52
CA ASN A 259 15.90 -12.25 -10.55
C ASN A 259 14.75 -12.13 -11.56
N PRO A 260 14.53 -13.14 -12.43
CA PRO A 260 13.42 -13.09 -13.37
C PRO A 260 12.09 -13.21 -12.62
N VAL A 261 11.08 -12.46 -13.08
CA VAL A 261 9.72 -12.44 -12.53
C VAL A 261 8.96 -13.73 -12.88
N GLY A 262 9.37 -14.42 -13.95
CA GLY A 262 8.86 -15.72 -14.36
C GLY A 262 9.53 -16.22 -15.63
N ASP A 263 8.98 -17.27 -16.25
CA ASP A 263 9.30 -17.70 -17.61
C ASP A 263 8.12 -17.51 -18.57
N TYR A 264 8.42 -17.38 -19.86
CA TYR A 264 7.44 -17.19 -20.92
C TYR A 264 7.87 -17.95 -22.17
N THR A 265 6.91 -18.61 -22.84
CA THR A 265 7.17 -19.36 -24.07
C THR A 265 6.60 -18.63 -25.27
N LEU A 266 7.47 -18.07 -26.11
CA LEU A 266 7.11 -17.64 -27.46
C LEU A 266 6.78 -18.89 -28.30
N ARG A 267 5.58 -18.93 -28.88
CA ARG A 267 5.09 -20.00 -29.76
C ARG A 267 5.50 -19.75 -31.21
N GLU A 268 5.60 -18.48 -31.59
CA GLU A 268 6.09 -18.01 -32.89
C GLU A 268 7.16 -16.92 -32.74
N ASP A 269 7.86 -16.64 -33.85
CA ASP A 269 8.92 -15.64 -33.90
C ASP A 269 8.29 -14.25 -33.77
N THR A 270 8.54 -13.58 -32.64
CA THR A 270 7.82 -12.37 -32.20
C THR A 270 8.69 -11.13 -32.32
N LYS A 271 8.12 -9.98 -32.71
CA LYS A 271 8.85 -8.70 -32.76
C LYS A 271 9.26 -8.23 -31.36
N GLY A 272 10.52 -7.84 -31.22
CA GLY A 272 11.12 -7.29 -30.01
C GLY A 272 11.57 -5.84 -30.22
N TYR A 273 11.39 -5.05 -29.16
CA TYR A 273 11.58 -3.60 -29.14
C TYR A 273 12.47 -3.22 -27.95
N ASP A 274 13.29 -2.18 -28.08
CA ASP A 274 14.19 -1.75 -27.00
C ASP A 274 13.44 -1.03 -25.87
N SER A 275 12.28 -0.42 -26.17
CA SER A 275 11.45 0.27 -25.19
C SER A 275 10.00 -0.25 -25.09
N LEU A 276 9.41 -0.06 -23.90
CA LEU A 276 8.01 -0.32 -23.61
C LEU A 276 7.06 0.43 -24.56
N ASN A 277 7.38 1.69 -24.87
CA ASN A 277 6.56 2.56 -25.72
C ASN A 277 6.55 2.11 -27.18
N GLU A 278 7.67 1.60 -27.70
CA GLU A 278 7.73 1.04 -29.06
C GLU A 278 6.97 -0.29 -29.15
N ALA A 279 7.08 -1.17 -28.15
CA ALA A 279 6.30 -2.40 -28.09
C ALA A 279 4.79 -2.12 -28.06
N LYS A 280 4.35 -1.14 -27.24
CA LYS A 280 2.95 -0.72 -27.15
C LYS A 280 2.43 -0.09 -28.46
N LYS A 281 3.27 0.62 -29.20
CA LYS A 281 2.95 1.22 -30.52
C LYS A 281 3.14 0.25 -31.69
N GLN A 282 3.70 -0.94 -31.46
CA GLN A 282 4.14 -1.87 -32.51
C GLN A 282 5.05 -1.20 -33.56
N GLY A 283 5.96 -0.34 -33.08
CA GLY A 283 6.77 0.56 -33.90
C GLY A 283 7.95 -0.12 -34.62
N ASN A 284 9.09 0.56 -34.66
CA ASN A 284 10.32 0.03 -35.26
C ASN A 284 10.88 -1.12 -34.40
N SER A 285 10.49 -2.35 -34.72
CA SER A 285 11.05 -3.55 -34.08
C SER A 285 12.56 -3.61 -34.33
N VAL A 286 13.33 -3.66 -33.25
CA VAL A 286 14.80 -3.68 -33.29
C VAL A 286 15.31 -5.08 -33.64
N LYS A 287 14.60 -6.12 -33.17
CA LYS A 287 14.99 -7.52 -33.43
C LYS A 287 13.83 -8.48 -33.23
N THR A 288 13.70 -9.50 -34.07
CA THR A 288 12.78 -10.61 -33.84
C THR A 288 13.35 -11.58 -32.81
N LEU A 289 12.58 -11.88 -31.77
CA LEU A 289 12.85 -12.97 -30.82
C LEU A 289 12.30 -14.29 -31.40
N PRO A 290 13.15 -15.30 -31.68
CA PRO A 290 12.66 -16.58 -32.20
C PRO A 290 11.85 -17.34 -31.15
N LYS A 291 10.92 -18.19 -31.59
CA LYS A 291 10.11 -19.04 -30.71
C LYS A 291 10.95 -19.86 -29.74
N GLY A 292 10.44 -20.09 -28.53
CA GLY A 292 11.14 -20.79 -27.45
C GLY A 292 10.86 -20.18 -26.07
N ARG A 293 11.56 -20.70 -25.05
CA ARG A 293 11.45 -20.21 -23.67
C ARG A 293 12.37 -19.03 -23.40
N TYR A 294 11.88 -18.07 -22.63
CA TYR A 294 12.55 -16.84 -22.20
C TYR A 294 12.26 -16.59 -20.73
N TYR A 295 13.15 -15.86 -20.07
CA TYR A 295 12.90 -15.26 -18.77
C TYR A 295 12.13 -13.95 -18.94
N VAL A 296 11.07 -13.77 -18.16
CA VAL A 296 10.40 -12.47 -17.98
C VAL A 296 11.24 -11.67 -17.00
N LEU A 297 11.83 -10.58 -17.45
CA LEU A 297 12.58 -9.66 -16.58
C LEU A 297 11.67 -8.64 -15.91
N GLU A 298 10.61 -8.24 -16.61
CA GLU A 298 9.74 -7.12 -16.27
C GLU A 298 8.42 -7.24 -17.04
N SER A 299 7.35 -6.68 -16.50
CA SER A 299 6.04 -6.57 -17.17
C SER A 299 5.40 -5.24 -16.82
N SER A 300 4.93 -4.50 -17.81
CA SER A 300 4.29 -3.20 -17.62
C SER A 300 3.33 -2.91 -18.78
N ASN A 301 2.19 -2.27 -18.51
CA ASN A 301 1.23 -1.82 -19.51
C ASN A 301 0.80 -2.91 -20.53
N GLY A 302 0.71 -4.18 -20.09
CA GLY A 302 0.36 -5.32 -20.94
C GLY A 302 1.49 -5.82 -21.85
N MET A 303 2.68 -5.20 -21.80
CA MET A 303 3.90 -5.66 -22.47
C MET A 303 4.78 -6.43 -21.50
N ILE A 304 5.68 -7.29 -22.02
CA ILE A 304 6.65 -8.03 -21.20
C ILE A 304 8.06 -7.93 -21.78
N ASN A 305 9.07 -7.79 -20.92
CA ASN A 305 10.48 -7.76 -21.31
C ASN A 305 11.08 -9.17 -21.20
N LEU A 306 11.55 -9.72 -22.33
CA LEU A 306 12.02 -11.11 -22.44
C LEU A 306 13.51 -11.19 -22.75
N SER A 307 14.21 -12.08 -22.03
CA SER A 307 15.62 -12.40 -22.29
C SER A 307 15.90 -13.90 -22.22
N LYS A 308 16.85 -14.41 -23.01
CA LYS A 308 17.38 -15.78 -22.86
C LYS A 308 18.33 -15.94 -21.66
N ASN A 309 18.77 -14.83 -21.07
CA ASN A 309 19.64 -14.82 -19.90
C ASN A 309 19.15 -13.75 -18.92
N TYR A 310 18.69 -14.15 -17.74
CA TYR A 310 18.12 -13.25 -16.73
C TYR A 310 19.08 -12.14 -16.25
N LYS A 311 20.40 -12.30 -16.46
CA LYS A 311 21.41 -11.27 -16.13
C LYS A 311 21.49 -10.12 -17.15
N ASN A 312 21.05 -10.32 -18.38
CA ASN A 312 21.17 -9.34 -19.47
C ASN A 312 19.84 -8.64 -19.72
N SER A 313 19.85 -7.39 -20.18
CA SER A 313 18.64 -6.71 -20.67
C SER A 313 17.97 -7.52 -21.77
N GLY A 314 16.64 -7.65 -21.67
CA GLY A 314 15.79 -8.28 -22.66
C GLY A 314 15.13 -7.25 -23.58
N LEU A 315 14.38 -7.75 -24.56
CA LEU A 315 13.56 -6.94 -25.45
C LEU A 315 12.12 -6.95 -24.96
N TRP A 316 11.46 -5.79 -25.03
CA TRP A 316 10.02 -5.69 -24.83
C TRP A 316 9.29 -6.35 -25.99
N ILE A 317 8.20 -7.07 -25.70
CA ILE A 317 7.26 -7.59 -26.70
C ILE A 317 5.83 -7.25 -26.29
N ASN A 318 4.92 -7.29 -27.27
CA ASN A 318 3.48 -7.35 -27.05
C ASN A 318 3.02 -8.81 -27.01
N PRO A 319 2.61 -9.37 -25.85
CA PRO A 319 2.17 -10.76 -25.72
C PRO A 319 1.03 -11.13 -26.66
N ASN A 320 0.18 -10.16 -27.02
CA ASN A 320 -0.97 -10.38 -27.92
C ASN A 320 -0.55 -10.67 -29.36
N GLU A 321 0.69 -10.36 -29.76
CA GLU A 321 1.24 -10.79 -31.05
C GLU A 321 1.55 -12.30 -31.10
N ASN A 322 1.69 -12.95 -29.93
CA ASN A 322 2.04 -14.37 -29.76
C ASN A 322 0.83 -15.22 -29.27
N ILE A 323 -0.38 -14.64 -29.25
CA ILE A 323 -1.63 -15.39 -29.07
C ILE A 323 -2.13 -15.75 -30.47
N ASN A 324 -1.98 -17.02 -30.85
CA ASN A 324 -2.31 -17.55 -32.19
C ASN A 324 -3.55 -16.87 -32.81
N LYS A 325 -3.34 -16.10 -33.88
CA LYS A 325 -4.41 -15.81 -34.85
C LYS A 325 -4.72 -17.06 -35.65
N VAL A 326 -5.38 -18.03 -35.01
CA VAL A 326 -5.95 -19.19 -35.70
C VAL A 326 -7.00 -18.64 -36.67
N LYS A 327 -6.65 -18.55 -37.96
CA LYS A 327 -7.65 -18.43 -39.02
C LYS A 327 -8.55 -19.66 -38.91
N VAL A 328 -9.79 -19.47 -38.49
CA VAL A 328 -10.80 -20.53 -38.45
C VAL A 328 -11.21 -20.83 -39.89
N SER A 329 -10.41 -21.68 -40.54
CA SER A 329 -10.73 -22.32 -41.80
C SER A 329 -10.41 -23.81 -41.68
N ASN A 330 -11.45 -24.58 -41.39
CA ASN A 330 -11.54 -26.04 -41.45
C ASN A 330 -10.49 -26.84 -40.64
N PHE A 331 -10.89 -27.32 -39.46
CA PHE A 331 -10.77 -28.75 -39.08
C PHE A 331 -11.54 -29.01 -37.77
N ILE A 332 -12.76 -29.55 -37.89
CA ILE A 332 -13.48 -30.20 -36.79
C ILE A 332 -13.45 -31.70 -37.08
N HIS A 333 -12.69 -32.47 -36.29
CA HIS A 333 -13.03 -33.84 -35.84
C HIS A 333 -11.84 -34.46 -35.06
N GLU A 334 -11.76 -34.24 -33.74
CA GLU A 334 -11.18 -35.25 -32.80
C GLU A 334 -11.32 -34.97 -31.28
N SER A 335 -11.95 -33.89 -30.82
CA SER A 335 -11.91 -33.50 -29.39
C SER A 335 -13.05 -33.97 -28.48
N VAL A 336 -13.97 -34.85 -28.93
CA VAL A 336 -15.12 -35.31 -28.12
C VAL A 336 -14.76 -36.35 -27.05
N LYS A 337 -13.55 -36.92 -27.07
CA LYS A 337 -13.08 -37.89 -26.05
C LYS A 337 -12.34 -37.27 -24.85
N SER A 338 -12.04 -35.97 -24.86
CA SER A 338 -11.32 -35.31 -23.75
C SER A 338 -12.23 -34.58 -22.74
N SER A 339 -13.51 -34.39 -23.05
CA SER A 339 -14.46 -33.64 -22.20
C SER A 339 -15.03 -34.47 -21.05
N ASN A 340 -15.30 -35.76 -21.25
CA ASN A 340 -15.97 -36.60 -20.25
C ASN A 340 -15.12 -36.77 -18.97
N ASN A 341 -13.81 -37.03 -19.11
CA ASN A 341 -12.92 -37.19 -17.96
C ASN A 341 -12.90 -35.96 -17.04
N LYS A 342 -12.98 -34.74 -17.61
CA LYS A 342 -13.02 -33.51 -16.81
C LYS A 342 -14.32 -33.33 -16.03
N VAL A 343 -15.42 -33.88 -16.51
CA VAL A 343 -16.70 -33.85 -15.80
C VAL A 343 -16.66 -34.81 -14.60
N GLU A 344 -16.07 -35.99 -14.79
CA GLU A 344 -15.88 -36.98 -13.71
C GLU A 344 -14.93 -36.45 -12.61
N ASP A 345 -13.82 -35.81 -12.99
CA ASP A 345 -12.89 -35.15 -12.05
C ASP A 345 -13.60 -34.07 -11.18
N VAL A 346 -14.50 -33.29 -11.77
CA VAL A 346 -15.25 -32.23 -11.05
C VAL A 346 -16.32 -32.83 -10.13
N VAL A 347 -17.01 -33.88 -10.57
CA VAL A 347 -17.95 -34.65 -9.72
C VAL A 347 -17.23 -35.24 -8.50
N ASP A 348 -16.05 -35.82 -8.68
CA ASP A 348 -15.25 -36.36 -7.57
C ASP A 348 -14.74 -35.27 -6.61
N LYS A 349 -14.35 -34.11 -7.15
CA LYS A 349 -13.95 -32.97 -6.32
C LYS A 349 -15.14 -32.43 -5.51
N TYR A 350 -16.35 -32.39 -6.09
CA TYR A 350 -17.58 -31.97 -5.44
C TYR A 350 -17.99 -32.94 -4.31
N ILE A 351 -18.02 -34.25 -4.58
CA ILE A 351 -18.30 -35.29 -3.57
C ILE A 351 -17.31 -35.22 -2.40
N LYS A 352 -16.01 -35.09 -2.70
CA LYS A 352 -14.94 -35.24 -1.71
C LYS A 352 -14.74 -34.00 -0.83
N ASN A 353 -14.95 -32.80 -1.38
CA ASN A 353 -14.53 -31.55 -0.73
C ASN A 353 -15.61 -30.49 -0.60
N GLY A 354 -16.79 -30.65 -1.24
CA GLY A 354 -17.83 -29.62 -1.27
C GLY A 354 -17.40 -28.37 -2.06
N VAL A 355 -17.52 -28.43 -3.39
CA VAL A 355 -17.17 -27.30 -4.28
C VAL A 355 -18.37 -26.36 -4.43
N SER A 356 -18.14 -25.04 -4.41
CA SER A 356 -19.21 -24.05 -4.52
C SER A 356 -19.83 -23.96 -5.93
N LYS A 357 -21.01 -23.34 -6.03
CA LYS A 357 -21.72 -23.13 -7.31
C LYS A 357 -20.96 -22.20 -8.24
N GLU A 358 -20.27 -21.23 -7.66
CA GLU A 358 -19.43 -20.24 -8.33
C GLU A 358 -18.18 -20.90 -8.91
N GLU A 359 -17.48 -21.74 -8.14
CA GLU A 359 -16.31 -22.50 -8.63
C GLU A 359 -16.65 -23.45 -9.79
N ILE A 360 -17.83 -24.08 -9.79
CA ILE A 360 -18.26 -24.95 -10.91
C ILE A 360 -18.49 -24.14 -12.19
N LYS A 361 -19.07 -22.94 -12.06
CA LYS A 361 -19.26 -22.01 -13.20
C LYS A 361 -17.94 -21.44 -13.72
N ASP A 362 -17.01 -21.08 -12.84
CA ASP A 362 -15.68 -20.56 -13.22
C ASP A 362 -14.83 -21.62 -13.94
N LEU A 363 -15.08 -22.91 -13.68
CA LEU A 363 -14.50 -24.02 -14.45
C LEU A 363 -15.18 -24.27 -15.81
N GLY A 364 -16.24 -23.52 -16.14
CA GLY A 364 -16.97 -23.60 -17.40
C GLY A 364 -17.96 -24.77 -17.48
N PHE A 365 -18.37 -25.34 -16.35
CA PHE A 365 -19.36 -26.43 -16.29
C PHE A 365 -20.74 -25.94 -15.86
N ASP A 366 -21.77 -26.64 -16.35
CA ASP A 366 -23.14 -26.45 -15.90
C ASP A 366 -23.33 -27.08 -14.50
N TYR A 367 -23.79 -26.28 -13.54
CA TYR A 367 -23.93 -26.70 -12.14
C TYR A 367 -24.96 -27.82 -11.95
N ASP A 368 -26.09 -27.75 -12.66
CA ASP A 368 -27.19 -28.68 -12.46
C ASP A 368 -26.82 -30.07 -13.04
N ASN A 369 -26.05 -30.10 -14.14
CA ASN A 369 -25.45 -31.32 -14.71
C ASN A 369 -24.44 -31.99 -13.76
N ILE A 370 -23.54 -31.22 -13.12
CA ILE A 370 -22.60 -31.75 -12.12
C ILE A 370 -23.35 -32.33 -10.91
N LEU A 371 -24.43 -31.66 -10.47
CA LEU A 371 -25.25 -32.11 -9.34
C LEU A 371 -26.02 -33.41 -9.66
N GLU A 372 -26.49 -33.59 -10.88
CA GLU A 372 -27.17 -34.83 -11.32
C GLU A 372 -26.20 -36.01 -11.37
N LYS A 373 -25.05 -35.87 -12.04
CA LYS A 373 -24.00 -36.91 -12.13
C LYS A 373 -23.44 -37.31 -10.77
N THR A 374 -23.35 -36.36 -9.83
CA THR A 374 -22.97 -36.63 -8.44
C THR A 374 -23.91 -37.62 -7.77
N LYS A 375 -25.23 -37.48 -7.97
CA LYS A 375 -26.24 -38.39 -7.39
C LYS A 375 -26.13 -39.80 -7.98
N GLU A 376 -25.90 -39.91 -9.29
CA GLU A 376 -25.68 -41.19 -9.96
C GLU A 376 -24.45 -41.92 -9.41
N LYS A 377 -23.32 -41.21 -9.25
CA LYS A 377 -22.07 -41.80 -8.76
C LYS A 377 -22.21 -42.37 -7.34
N LEU A 378 -22.72 -41.57 -6.40
CA LEU A 378 -22.95 -42.00 -5.01
C LEU A 378 -23.90 -43.21 -4.91
N LEU A 379 -24.92 -43.28 -5.80
CA LEU A 379 -25.85 -44.41 -5.86
C LEU A 379 -25.19 -45.69 -6.41
N SER A 380 -24.14 -45.56 -7.23
CA SER A 380 -23.38 -46.69 -7.77
C SER A 380 -22.36 -47.25 -6.77
N GLU A 381 -21.63 -46.38 -6.06
CA GLU A 381 -20.63 -46.78 -5.06
C GLU A 381 -21.27 -47.58 -3.91
N LYS A 382 -22.43 -47.13 -3.43
CA LYS A 382 -23.21 -47.84 -2.39
C LYS A 382 -23.68 -49.24 -2.82
N LYS A 383 -23.80 -49.53 -4.13
CA LYS A 383 -24.10 -50.88 -4.64
C LYS A 383 -22.87 -51.77 -4.66
N GLU A 384 -21.67 -51.24 -4.91
CA GLU A 384 -20.43 -52.04 -4.88
C GLU A 384 -19.99 -52.45 -3.48
N GLU A 385 -20.17 -51.56 -2.49
CA GLU A 385 -19.74 -51.81 -1.11
C GLU A 385 -20.44 -53.05 -0.52
N VAL A 386 -21.74 -53.20 -0.78
CA VAL A 386 -22.55 -54.38 -0.42
C VAL A 386 -22.01 -55.68 -1.04
N VAL A 387 -21.35 -55.63 -2.20
CA VAL A 387 -20.80 -56.80 -2.88
C VAL A 387 -19.43 -57.21 -2.33
N LYS A 388 -18.60 -56.25 -1.90
CA LYS A 388 -17.22 -56.52 -1.41
C LYS A 388 -17.19 -57.29 -0.08
N VAL A 389 -18.22 -57.15 0.76
CA VAL A 389 -18.32 -57.78 2.09
C VAL A 389 -18.51 -59.32 2.04
N THR A 390 -18.80 -59.92 0.87
CA THR A 390 -19.15 -61.36 0.77
C THR A 390 -18.06 -62.30 0.23
N LYS A 391 -16.80 -61.85 0.05
CA LYS A 391 -15.69 -62.71 -0.42
C LYS A 391 -14.64 -63.00 0.67
N PRO A 392 -14.41 -64.27 1.06
CA PRO A 392 -13.35 -64.62 2.02
C PRO A 392 -11.95 -64.54 1.39
N LYS A 393 -10.96 -64.11 2.19
CA LYS A 393 -9.53 -64.24 1.89
C LYS A 393 -8.95 -65.38 2.72
N ASP A 394 -8.40 -66.39 2.05
CA ASP A 394 -7.10 -66.98 2.45
C ASP A 394 -6.58 -67.93 1.36
N GLY A 395 -5.25 -68.08 1.28
CA GLY A 395 -4.68 -69.02 0.33
C GLY A 395 -3.16 -69.08 0.21
N VAL A 396 -2.57 -70.04 0.97
CA VAL A 396 -1.42 -70.88 0.55
C VAL A 396 -0.02 -70.22 0.67
N LYS A 397 1.07 -70.85 1.16
CA LYS A 397 1.42 -72.29 1.28
C LYS A 397 2.28 -72.62 2.53
N VAL A 398 2.20 -73.87 2.98
CA VAL A 398 3.11 -74.50 3.95
C VAL A 398 4.16 -75.35 3.23
N ILE A 399 5.42 -75.31 3.67
CA ILE A 399 6.40 -76.40 3.56
C ILE A 399 7.12 -76.51 4.90
N LEU A 400 7.27 -77.74 5.41
CA LEU A 400 7.91 -78.10 6.68
C LEU A 400 9.34 -78.60 6.42
N GLU A 401 10.27 -78.33 7.35
CA GLU A 401 11.15 -79.36 7.90
C GLU A 401 11.86 -78.89 9.20
N HIS A 402 12.33 -79.88 9.96
CA HIS A 402 12.95 -79.90 11.31
C HIS A 402 13.93 -78.75 11.69
N ASP A 403 14.19 -78.41 12.96
CA ASP A 403 14.11 -79.23 14.20
C ASP A 403 14.07 -78.40 15.51
N LYS A 404 13.51 -78.96 16.61
CA LYS A 404 13.65 -78.59 18.06
C LYS A 404 13.27 -77.13 18.50
N SER A 405 12.40 -76.84 19.47
CA SER A 405 11.86 -77.61 20.62
C SER A 405 10.66 -76.93 21.33
N ASP A 406 9.74 -77.74 21.87
CA ASP A 406 8.83 -77.54 23.03
C ASP A 406 7.69 -76.47 23.11
N LYS A 407 6.43 -76.98 23.00
CA LYS A 407 5.19 -76.71 23.82
C LYS A 407 4.46 -75.33 23.68
N ALA A 408 3.14 -75.18 23.44
CA ALA A 408 1.96 -76.06 23.63
C ALA A 408 0.61 -75.53 23.03
N LYS A 409 -0.26 -76.48 22.60
CA LYS A 409 -1.77 -76.58 22.63
C LYS A 409 -2.80 -75.54 22.09
N GLU A 410 -3.70 -76.09 21.24
CA GLU A 410 -5.20 -75.98 21.16
C GLU A 410 -5.97 -74.71 20.69
N THR A 411 -6.59 -74.74 19.49
CA THR A 411 -8.01 -74.34 19.22
C THR A 411 -8.51 -74.72 17.79
N HIS A 412 -9.75 -75.23 17.63
CA HIS A 412 -10.50 -75.18 16.35
C HIS A 412 -12.00 -75.57 16.47
N GLU A 413 -12.90 -74.66 16.91
CA GLU A 413 -14.37 -74.88 16.82
C GLU A 413 -15.20 -73.60 16.51
N SER A 414 -14.56 -72.49 16.15
CA SER A 414 -15.20 -71.15 16.19
C SER A 414 -15.83 -70.65 14.88
N GLN A 415 -15.73 -71.37 13.76
CA GLN A 415 -16.01 -70.80 12.43
C GLN A 415 -17.49 -70.89 11.95
N LYS A 416 -18.37 -71.65 12.61
CA LYS A 416 -19.74 -71.89 12.09
C LYS A 416 -20.83 -70.97 12.66
N LYS A 417 -20.58 -70.26 13.77
CA LYS A 417 -21.57 -69.37 14.42
C LYS A 417 -21.64 -67.95 13.80
N ILE A 418 -20.55 -67.50 13.19
CA ILE A 418 -20.34 -66.11 12.74
C ILE A 418 -21.23 -65.70 11.54
N SER A 419 -21.71 -66.66 10.73
CA SER A 419 -22.39 -66.36 9.45
C SER A 419 -23.86 -65.91 9.58
N SER A 420 -24.54 -66.21 10.70
CA SER A 420 -25.95 -65.85 10.91
C SER A 420 -26.15 -64.52 11.64
N GLU A 421 -25.27 -64.18 12.59
CA GLU A 421 -25.38 -62.92 13.37
C GLU A 421 -25.08 -61.69 12.50
N VAL A 422 -24.06 -61.76 11.63
CA VAL A 422 -23.65 -60.66 10.73
C VAL A 422 -24.74 -60.20 9.76
N LYS A 423 -25.67 -61.08 9.35
CA LYS A 423 -26.74 -60.71 8.40
C LYS A 423 -27.88 -59.90 9.03
N GLN A 424 -28.08 -60.00 10.34
CA GLN A 424 -29.19 -59.33 11.03
C GLN A 424 -28.80 -57.91 11.48
N GLU A 425 -27.50 -57.68 11.76
CA GLU A 425 -26.95 -56.41 12.23
C GLU A 425 -26.79 -55.35 11.11
N ILE A 426 -26.56 -55.79 9.86
CA ILE A 426 -26.43 -54.90 8.68
C ILE A 426 -27.78 -54.22 8.32
N ALA A 427 -28.90 -54.90 8.56
CA ALA A 427 -30.23 -54.40 8.20
C ALA A 427 -30.75 -53.30 9.15
N THR A 428 -30.39 -53.35 10.44
CA THR A 428 -30.78 -52.35 11.44
C THR A 428 -29.93 -51.08 11.38
N ASN A 429 -28.60 -51.19 11.20
CA ASN A 429 -27.73 -50.01 11.10
C ASN A 429 -27.96 -49.17 9.85
N SER A 430 -28.43 -49.77 8.76
CA SER A 430 -28.66 -49.06 7.48
C SER A 430 -29.81 -48.05 7.50
N ASN A 431 -30.74 -48.15 8.47
CA ASN A 431 -31.96 -47.32 8.52
C ASN A 431 -31.91 -46.17 9.54
N SER A 432 -31.03 -46.18 10.56
CA SER A 432 -30.88 -45.03 11.45
C SER A 432 -30.09 -43.90 10.78
N GLN A 433 -28.97 -44.22 10.13
CA GLN A 433 -28.07 -43.25 9.48
C GLN A 433 -28.69 -42.49 8.29
N ILE A 434 -29.86 -42.90 7.78
CA ILE A 434 -30.55 -42.23 6.67
C ILE A 434 -31.45 -41.07 7.18
N ASN A 435 -31.87 -41.09 8.45
CA ASN A 435 -32.73 -40.03 8.99
C ASN A 435 -31.91 -38.83 9.47
N ASP A 436 -30.76 -39.05 10.13
CA ASP A 436 -29.91 -37.97 10.65
C ASP A 436 -29.38 -37.04 9.54
N PHE A 437 -29.27 -37.53 8.30
CA PHE A 437 -28.77 -36.76 7.16
C PHE A 437 -29.79 -35.80 6.52
N LYS A 438 -31.07 -35.84 6.92
CA LYS A 438 -32.09 -34.90 6.42
C LYS A 438 -32.11 -33.57 7.15
N ASP A 439 -31.76 -33.56 8.43
CA ASP A 439 -31.83 -32.35 9.26
C ASP A 439 -30.59 -31.46 9.09
N GLU A 440 -29.43 -32.02 8.73
CA GLU A 440 -28.19 -31.25 8.55
C GLU A 440 -28.14 -30.43 7.25
N VAL A 441 -28.89 -30.83 6.21
CA VAL A 441 -29.02 -30.09 4.95
C VAL A 441 -29.99 -28.90 5.08
N SER A 442 -30.94 -28.96 6.02
CA SER A 442 -31.97 -27.92 6.23
C SER A 442 -31.44 -26.65 6.94
N LEU A 443 -30.27 -26.75 7.60
CA LEU A 443 -29.80 -25.75 8.57
C LEU A 443 -28.83 -24.69 8.00
N LYS A 444 -28.49 -24.73 6.69
CA LYS A 444 -27.46 -23.84 6.10
C LYS A 444 -27.97 -22.73 5.17
N ASP A 445 -29.25 -22.72 4.79
CA ASP A 445 -29.79 -21.75 3.81
C ASP A 445 -30.47 -20.51 4.44
N ASN A 446 -30.47 -20.35 5.78
CA ASN A 446 -31.47 -19.49 6.45
C ASN A 446 -30.93 -18.43 7.43
N ILE A 447 -29.74 -17.86 7.22
CA ILE A 447 -29.23 -16.71 8.01
C ILE A 447 -28.55 -15.65 7.12
N PHE A 448 -29.33 -14.92 6.29
CA PHE A 448 -28.99 -13.55 5.88
C PHE A 448 -30.17 -12.82 5.18
N SER A 449 -31.14 -12.29 5.94
CA SER A 449 -31.99 -11.17 5.47
C SER A 449 -32.81 -10.49 6.58
N THR A 450 -32.79 -9.15 6.60
CA THR A 450 -33.77 -8.22 7.24
C THR A 450 -33.87 -8.20 8.81
N ASN A 451 -34.25 -7.10 9.51
CA ASN A 451 -34.62 -5.74 9.11
C ASN A 451 -34.43 -4.65 10.22
N LYS A 452 -34.07 -3.43 9.79
CA LYS A 452 -34.51 -2.06 10.16
C LYS A 452 -35.32 -1.75 11.46
N SER A 453 -34.95 -0.62 12.12
CA SER A 453 -35.78 0.32 12.95
C SER A 453 -36.33 -0.15 14.33
N GLU A 454 -36.67 0.67 15.34
CA GLU A 454 -36.56 2.12 15.62
C GLU A 454 -36.69 2.44 17.15
N LYS A 455 -36.18 3.62 17.59
CA LYS A 455 -36.68 4.50 18.70
C LYS A 455 -36.75 4.08 20.21
N ASN A 456 -36.04 4.90 21.02
CA ASN A 456 -36.53 5.77 22.14
C ASN A 456 -36.33 5.46 23.66
N LYS A 457 -35.61 6.42 24.29
CA LYS A 457 -35.90 7.20 25.55
C LYS A 457 -35.52 6.70 26.97
N LYS A 458 -34.77 7.59 27.67
CA LYS A 458 -34.67 7.84 29.15
C LYS A 458 -34.09 6.68 29.99
N SER A 459 -33.46 6.83 31.18
CA SER A 459 -32.86 7.92 32.00
C SER A 459 -32.01 7.22 33.12
N ASP A 460 -31.26 7.81 34.06
CA ASP A 460 -31.12 9.18 34.60
C ASP A 460 -29.73 9.35 35.33
N LYS A 461 -29.38 10.58 35.76
CA LYS A 461 -28.53 10.95 36.93
C LYS A 461 -27.08 10.46 37.15
N THR A 462 -26.17 11.45 37.14
CA THR A 462 -25.20 11.84 38.20
C THR A 462 -24.66 10.82 39.23
N ASP A 463 -23.32 10.82 39.44
CA ASP A 463 -22.76 11.44 40.65
C ASP A 463 -21.24 11.73 40.57
N ASN A 464 -20.78 12.55 41.52
CA ASN A 464 -19.41 13.10 41.66
C ASN A 464 -18.32 12.05 41.93
N ILE A 465 -17.06 12.45 41.71
CA ILE A 465 -15.97 12.24 42.69
C ILE A 465 -14.93 13.35 42.52
N GLU A 466 -14.61 14.02 43.62
CA GLU A 466 -13.49 14.97 43.72
C GLU A 466 -12.15 14.22 43.68
N ASN A 467 -11.08 14.88 43.22
CA ASN A 467 -9.84 14.85 44.00
C ASN A 467 -8.90 16.01 43.66
N LYS A 468 -8.54 16.78 44.69
CA LYS A 468 -7.43 17.74 44.69
C LYS A 468 -6.14 17.01 45.04
N SER A 469 -5.00 17.44 44.49
CA SER A 469 -3.80 17.72 45.28
C SER A 469 -2.72 18.42 44.43
N ASP A 470 -2.45 19.67 44.81
CA ASP A 470 -1.15 20.29 45.00
C ASP A 470 0.04 19.87 44.11
N PHE A 471 0.69 20.84 43.46
CA PHE A 471 2.15 21.02 43.60
C PHE A 471 2.64 22.43 43.22
N LYS A 472 3.18 23.15 44.21
CA LYS A 472 4.18 24.24 44.19
C LYS A 472 4.24 25.24 43.01
N GLU A 473 3.63 26.39 43.26
CA GLU A 473 4.33 27.67 43.46
C GLU A 473 5.82 27.78 43.00
N LYS A 474 6.07 28.66 42.03
CA LYS A 474 7.32 29.43 41.92
C LYS A 474 7.01 30.82 41.37
N SER A 475 7.65 31.82 41.96
CA SER A 475 7.35 33.23 41.79
C SER A 475 8.06 33.88 40.60
N GLU A 476 7.34 34.70 39.83
CA GLU A 476 7.93 35.67 38.90
C GLU A 476 7.34 37.07 39.12
N LYS A 477 8.10 38.08 38.66
CA LYS A 477 7.96 39.48 39.09
C LYS A 477 6.79 40.18 38.41
N ASN A 478 5.97 40.87 39.21
CA ASN A 478 5.10 41.92 38.68
C ASN A 478 5.95 43.08 38.17
N ILE A 479 5.80 43.41 36.88
CA ILE A 479 6.13 44.73 36.33
C ILE A 479 4.81 45.46 36.20
N GLU A 480 4.62 46.47 37.04
CA GLU A 480 3.44 47.33 37.04
C GLU A 480 3.58 48.33 35.88
N ILE A 481 2.79 48.14 34.81
CA ILE A 481 2.69 49.09 33.70
C ILE A 481 1.40 49.87 33.90
N ASP A 482 1.54 51.17 34.22
CA ASP A 482 0.43 52.10 34.29
C ASP A 482 -0.14 52.36 32.88
N VAL A 483 -1.39 51.92 32.66
CA VAL A 483 -2.08 52.02 31.36
C VAL A 483 -3.07 53.21 31.30
N SER A 484 -3.07 54.09 32.30
CA SER A 484 -4.13 55.08 32.54
C SER A 484 -4.27 56.23 31.52
N ASN A 485 -3.51 56.24 30.42
CA ASN A 485 -3.49 57.35 29.44
C ASN A 485 -3.50 56.97 27.95
N ILE A 486 -3.89 55.74 27.58
CA ILE A 486 -4.07 55.39 26.15
C ILE A 486 -5.46 55.83 25.67
N LYS A 487 -5.53 57.00 25.03
CA LYS A 487 -6.70 57.46 24.28
C LYS A 487 -6.87 56.64 22.99
N ILE A 488 -7.53 55.49 23.09
CA ILE A 488 -7.96 54.73 21.91
C ILE A 488 -8.98 55.61 21.16
N THR A 489 -8.63 56.05 19.96
CA THR A 489 -9.57 56.67 19.04
C THR A 489 -10.09 55.58 18.13
N GLU A 490 -11.38 55.28 18.20
CA GLU A 490 -12.00 54.22 17.41
C GLU A 490 -11.76 54.45 15.91
N PRO A 491 -11.21 53.47 15.17
CA PRO A 491 -11.22 53.53 13.72
C PRO A 491 -12.66 53.38 13.27
N LYS A 492 -13.22 54.41 12.63
CA LYS A 492 -14.56 54.35 12.05
C LYS A 492 -14.64 53.17 11.08
N GLU A 493 -15.51 52.22 11.37
CA GLU A 493 -15.87 51.16 10.43
C GLU A 493 -16.43 51.80 9.17
N ASN A 494 -15.64 51.74 8.09
CA ASN A 494 -16.09 52.15 6.78
C ASN A 494 -16.80 50.94 6.17
N ILE A 495 -18.08 50.77 6.55
CA ILE A 495 -18.97 49.77 5.96
C ILE A 495 -19.11 50.10 4.47
N LEU A 496 -18.37 49.38 3.63
CA LEU A 496 -18.66 49.33 2.20
C LEU A 496 -19.81 48.34 2.02
N ASP A 497 -20.99 48.85 1.67
CA ASP A 497 -22.09 48.00 1.24
C ASP A 497 -21.66 47.16 0.03
N GLU A 498 -21.67 45.84 0.19
CA GLU A 498 -21.42 44.90 -0.92
C GLU A 498 -22.63 44.87 -1.86
N GLU A 499 -22.76 45.90 -2.71
CA GLU A 499 -23.52 45.74 -3.95
C GLU A 499 -22.83 44.66 -4.80
N LYS A 500 -23.42 43.45 -4.80
CA LYS A 500 -23.11 42.36 -5.74
C LYS A 500 -23.45 42.77 -7.17
N THR A 501 -22.65 43.66 -7.73
CA THR A 501 -22.66 44.05 -9.13
C THR A 501 -22.07 42.92 -9.97
N THR A 502 -22.83 42.44 -10.95
CA THR A 502 -22.47 41.34 -11.87
C THR A 502 -21.48 41.81 -12.96
N VAL A 503 -20.29 42.23 -12.53
CA VAL A 503 -19.25 42.85 -13.38
C VAL A 503 -18.63 41.86 -14.39
N ASP A 504 -18.68 40.56 -14.14
CA ASP A 504 -18.09 39.53 -15.02
C ASP A 504 -18.73 39.45 -16.43
N SER A 505 -19.81 40.18 -16.69
CA SER A 505 -20.51 40.19 -17.99
C SER A 505 -19.83 41.01 -19.11
N LYS A 506 -18.83 41.87 -18.79
CA LYS A 506 -18.28 42.84 -19.76
C LYS A 506 -17.26 42.27 -20.75
N PHE A 507 -16.53 41.22 -20.38
CA PHE A 507 -15.38 40.72 -21.14
C PHE A 507 -15.59 39.28 -21.60
N LYS A 508 -15.43 39.01 -22.90
CA LYS A 508 -15.58 37.65 -23.44
C LYS A 508 -14.22 37.00 -23.68
N LYS A 509 -14.14 35.69 -23.47
CA LYS A 509 -13.00 34.89 -23.94
C LYS A 509 -12.81 35.09 -25.45
N ASP A 510 -11.55 35.10 -25.88
CA ASP A 510 -11.08 35.29 -27.26
C ASP A 510 -11.31 36.70 -27.85
N GLU A 511 -11.88 37.63 -27.07
CA GLU A 511 -12.00 39.03 -27.44
C GLU A 511 -10.64 39.74 -27.38
N LYS A 512 -10.44 40.76 -28.23
CA LYS A 512 -9.25 41.61 -28.16
C LYS A 512 -9.34 42.57 -26.98
N PHE A 513 -8.25 42.71 -26.25
CA PHE A 513 -8.07 43.67 -25.17
C PHE A 513 -6.86 44.55 -25.48
N VAL A 514 -7.00 45.87 -25.36
CA VAL A 514 -5.92 46.82 -25.70
C VAL A 514 -5.40 47.46 -24.43
N LEU A 515 -4.10 47.32 -24.19
CA LEU A 515 -3.38 48.09 -23.16
C LEU A 515 -2.90 49.42 -23.75
N ASP A 516 -3.34 50.52 -23.16
CA ASP A 516 -2.95 51.89 -23.49
C ASP A 516 -1.63 52.31 -22.81
N LYS A 517 -1.29 51.67 -21.69
CA LYS A 517 -0.10 51.92 -20.87
C LYS A 517 0.53 50.62 -20.35
N GLU A 518 1.77 50.72 -19.88
CA GLU A 518 2.40 49.65 -19.11
C GLU A 518 1.53 49.22 -17.92
N THR A 519 1.26 47.92 -17.80
CA THR A 519 0.30 47.37 -16.83
C THR A 519 0.88 46.15 -16.12
N ASP A 520 0.79 46.12 -14.79
CA ASP A 520 1.37 45.05 -13.99
C ASP A 520 0.63 43.72 -14.19
N GLY A 521 1.42 42.66 -14.41
CA GLY A 521 0.95 41.30 -14.67
C GLY A 521 1.23 40.35 -13.50
N TYR A 522 0.24 39.51 -13.21
CA TYR A 522 0.19 38.61 -12.05
C TYR A 522 -0.11 37.16 -12.46
N VAL A 523 0.25 36.20 -11.62
CA VAL A 523 0.02 34.76 -11.88
C VAL A 523 -1.40 34.30 -11.53
N ARG A 524 -2.07 35.00 -10.61
CA ARG A 524 -3.46 34.70 -10.18
C ARG A 524 -4.34 35.95 -10.25
N ALA A 525 -5.66 35.76 -10.28
CA ALA A 525 -6.62 36.85 -10.33
C ALA A 525 -6.64 37.61 -8.99
N GLU A 526 -6.54 36.86 -7.89
CA GLU A 526 -6.56 37.34 -6.51
C GLU A 526 -5.32 38.23 -6.24
N ASP A 527 -4.16 37.82 -6.76
CA ASP A 527 -2.93 38.63 -6.74
C ASP A 527 -3.10 39.95 -7.52
N ALA A 528 -3.77 39.93 -8.68
CA ALA A 528 -4.06 41.13 -9.49
C ALA A 528 -5.10 42.07 -8.83
N LEU A 529 -6.09 41.50 -8.15
CA LEU A 529 -7.11 42.25 -7.42
C LEU A 529 -6.50 43.00 -6.23
N LEU A 530 -5.64 42.32 -5.46
CA LEU A 530 -4.94 42.86 -4.29
C LEU A 530 -3.65 43.62 -4.63
N LYS A 531 -3.18 43.55 -5.89
CA LYS A 531 -1.92 44.12 -6.40
C LYS A 531 -0.66 43.63 -5.69
N ILE A 532 -0.66 42.36 -5.25
CA ILE A 532 0.46 41.69 -4.58
C ILE A 532 1.15 40.70 -5.54
N ASN A 533 2.38 40.27 -5.24
CA ASN A 533 3.07 39.21 -6.02
C ASN A 533 3.17 39.51 -7.54
N LYS A 534 3.48 40.76 -7.91
CA LYS A 534 3.76 41.16 -9.30
C LYS A 534 4.86 40.27 -9.89
N VAL A 535 4.63 39.74 -11.10
CA VAL A 535 5.60 38.87 -11.79
C VAL A 535 6.21 39.54 -13.02
N ASN A 536 5.50 40.43 -13.70
CA ASN A 536 6.04 41.18 -14.84
C ASN A 536 5.27 42.51 -15.05
N THR A 537 5.72 43.33 -15.99
CA THR A 537 4.95 44.46 -16.53
C THR A 537 4.65 44.18 -18.01
N LEU A 538 3.38 44.16 -18.38
CA LEU A 538 2.94 44.06 -19.77
C LEU A 538 3.06 45.42 -20.45
N GLN A 539 3.67 45.42 -21.63
CA GLN A 539 3.80 46.60 -22.49
C GLN A 539 2.46 46.97 -23.16
N PRO A 540 2.25 48.25 -23.55
CA PRO A 540 1.10 48.65 -24.37
C PRO A 540 0.95 47.81 -25.64
N GLY A 541 -0.28 47.63 -26.11
CA GLY A 541 -0.59 46.91 -27.35
C GLY A 541 -1.87 46.07 -27.30
N GLU A 542 -2.12 45.32 -28.38
CA GLU A 542 -3.23 44.36 -28.45
C GLU A 542 -2.87 43.02 -27.80
N TYR A 543 -3.82 42.48 -27.05
CA TYR A 543 -3.80 41.17 -26.40
C TYR A 543 -5.15 40.45 -26.65
N PHE A 544 -5.22 39.16 -26.35
CA PHE A 544 -6.43 38.35 -26.36
C PHE A 544 -6.81 37.95 -24.92
N ILE A 545 -8.10 38.00 -24.62
CA ILE A 545 -8.64 37.56 -23.32
C ILE A 545 -8.69 36.02 -23.30
N TYR A 546 -7.87 35.41 -22.47
CA TYR A 546 -7.87 33.94 -22.28
C TYR A 546 -9.00 33.50 -21.34
N LYS A 547 -9.21 34.23 -20.23
CA LYS A 547 -10.32 34.04 -19.28
C LYS A 547 -10.52 35.26 -18.38
N THR A 548 -11.63 35.28 -17.66
CA THR A 548 -11.97 36.27 -16.62
C THR A 548 -12.19 35.56 -15.28
N ASN A 549 -12.05 36.29 -14.16
CA ASN A 549 -12.43 35.86 -12.81
C ASN A 549 -12.53 37.10 -11.92
N SER A 550 -13.66 37.30 -11.23
CA SER A 550 -13.82 38.34 -10.21
C SER A 550 -13.50 39.75 -10.73
N GLY A 551 -13.93 40.05 -11.95
CA GLY A 551 -13.62 41.29 -12.66
C GLY A 551 -12.18 41.47 -13.14
N MET A 552 -11.26 40.53 -12.85
CA MET A 552 -9.90 40.50 -13.39
C MET A 552 -9.87 39.78 -14.75
N VAL A 553 -8.86 40.09 -15.57
CA VAL A 553 -8.75 39.54 -16.93
C VAL A 553 -7.38 38.88 -17.10
N ASN A 554 -7.34 37.64 -17.61
CA ASN A 554 -6.11 36.98 -18.01
C ASN A 554 -5.88 37.24 -19.51
N ILE A 555 -4.77 37.90 -19.86
CA ILE A 555 -4.50 38.36 -21.23
C ILE A 555 -3.15 37.86 -21.77
N SER A 556 -3.14 37.46 -23.04
CA SER A 556 -1.96 36.94 -23.75
C SER A 556 -1.80 37.59 -25.13
N ARG A 557 -0.58 37.65 -25.67
CA ARG A 557 -0.35 38.13 -27.05
C ARG A 557 -0.83 37.13 -28.11
N GLU A 558 -1.00 35.88 -27.72
CA GLU A 558 -1.43 34.80 -28.61
C GLU A 558 -2.80 34.28 -28.19
N LYS A 559 -3.69 34.11 -29.17
CA LYS A 559 -5.05 33.65 -28.94
C LYS A 559 -5.06 32.22 -28.36
N ASN A 560 -5.93 31.95 -27.39
CA ASN A 560 -6.04 30.69 -26.64
C ASN A 560 -4.83 30.28 -25.79
N ASN A 561 -3.77 31.09 -25.69
CA ASN A 561 -2.66 30.81 -24.79
C ASN A 561 -2.88 31.47 -23.42
N LEU A 562 -2.53 30.74 -22.34
CA LEU A 562 -2.55 31.26 -20.98
C LEU A 562 -1.59 32.45 -20.89
N GLY A 563 -2.08 33.57 -20.37
CA GLY A 563 -1.30 34.79 -20.18
C GLY A 563 -1.23 35.22 -18.74
N MET A 564 -1.04 36.52 -18.51
CA MET A 564 -0.96 37.10 -17.17
C MET A 564 -2.30 37.69 -16.77
N TRP A 565 -2.64 37.61 -15.49
CA TRP A 565 -3.75 38.34 -14.92
C TRP A 565 -3.42 39.82 -14.77
N ILE A 566 -4.39 40.67 -15.09
CA ILE A 566 -4.36 42.10 -14.86
C ILE A 566 -5.65 42.54 -14.17
N ASN A 567 -5.57 43.69 -13.50
CA ASN A 567 -6.74 44.44 -13.07
C ASN A 567 -7.09 45.43 -14.19
N PRO A 568 -8.26 45.33 -14.85
CA PRO A 568 -8.62 46.17 -15.99
C PRO A 568 -9.16 47.57 -15.60
N LYS A 569 -9.02 47.97 -14.34
CA LYS A 569 -9.50 49.25 -13.77
C LYS A 569 -8.39 50.28 -13.60
#